data_AF-A0A661S1F0-F1
#
_entry.id   AF-A0A661S1F0-F1
#
_cell.length_a   1.000
_cell.length_b   1.000
_cell.length_c   1.000
_cell.angle_alpha   90.00
_cell.angle_beta   90.00
_cell.angle_gamma   90.00
#
_symmetry.space_group_name_H-M   'P 1'
#
loop_
_entity.id
_entity.type
_entity.pdbx_description
1 polymer ?
#
loop_
_entity_poly.entity_id
_entity_poly.type
_entity_poly.pdbx_seq_one_letter_code
_entity_poly.pdbx_strand_id
1 'polypeptide(L)' 'MPQDGRGNTYFDVENIRITCVPETFDGNPGLRIQAYKGQGNALFPGAEIPIPDKSTAFDLLKTISKALEANGL' A
#
# COMPACT_ATOMS: atom_id res chain seq x y z
N MET A 1 -12.77 0.15 -9.97
CA MET A 1 -11.54 -0.35 -9.30
C MET A 1 -11.97 -1.37 -8.28
N PRO A 2 -11.19 -2.43 -8.02
CA PRO A 2 -11.61 -3.46 -7.07
C PRO A 2 -11.63 -2.88 -5.64
N GLN A 3 -12.56 -3.38 -4.83
CA GLN A 3 -12.81 -2.90 -3.47
C GLN A 3 -12.74 -4.06 -2.47
N ASP A 4 -12.17 -3.80 -1.29
CA ASP A 4 -12.17 -4.76 -0.19
C ASP A 4 -13.57 -4.88 0.45
N GLY A 5 -13.72 -5.78 1.42
CA GLY A 5 -14.98 -5.96 2.15
C GLY A 5 -15.43 -4.74 2.97
N ARG A 6 -14.64 -3.66 3.03
CA ARG A 6 -14.94 -2.38 3.69
C ARG A 6 -15.15 -1.25 2.68
N GLY A 7 -15.13 -1.53 1.37
CA GLY A 7 -15.30 -0.54 0.31
C GLY A 7 -14.03 0.24 -0.05
N ASN A 8 -12.87 -0.11 0.52
CA ASN A 8 -11.61 0.54 0.22
C ASN A 8 -11.10 0.09 -1.15
N THR A 9 -10.63 1.03 -1.96
CA THR A 9 -10.01 0.70 -3.24
C THR A 9 -8.65 0.05 -3.01
N TYR A 10 -8.36 -1.02 -3.74
CA TYR A 10 -7.05 -1.66 -3.69
C TYR A 10 -6.48 -1.94 -5.09
N PHE A 11 -5.19 -2.21 -5.12
CA PHE A 11 -4.42 -2.57 -6.31
C PHE A 11 -3.52 -3.75 -5.95
N ASP A 12 -3.50 -4.76 -6.81
CA ASP A 12 -2.64 -5.93 -6.62
C ASP A 12 -1.46 -5.86 -7.59
N VAL A 13 -0.27 -6.21 -7.09
CA VAL A 13 0.95 -6.44 -7.85
C VAL A 13 1.56 -7.75 -7.36
N GLU A 14 1.57 -8.76 -8.22
CA GLU A 14 1.95 -10.13 -7.87
C GLU A 14 1.22 -10.64 -6.61
N ASN A 15 1.95 -10.96 -5.54
CA ASN A 15 1.41 -11.43 -4.27
C ASN A 15 1.19 -10.31 -3.24
N ILE A 16 1.32 -9.05 -3.64
CA ILE A 16 1.14 -7.87 -2.78
C ILE A 16 -0.13 -7.11 -3.16
N ARG A 17 -0.92 -6.76 -2.16
CA ARG A 17 -2.04 -5.83 -2.24
C ARG A 17 -1.68 -4.51 -1.59
N ILE A 18 -1.96 -3.41 -2.29
CA ILE A 18 -1.90 -2.05 -1.78
C ILE A 18 -3.33 -1.52 -1.70
N THR A 19 -3.81 -1.22 -0.49
CA THR A 19 -5.16 -0.71 -0.23
C THR A 19 -5.08 0.76 0.18
N CYS A 20 -5.87 1.61 -0.47
CA CYS A 20 -6.07 2.99 -0.04
C CYS A 20 -7.05 3.01 1.13
N VAL A 21 -6.56 3.33 2.32
CA VAL A 21 -7.38 3.37 3.53
C VAL A 21 -7.69 4.84 3.90
N PRO A 22 -8.94 5.15 4.28
CA PRO A 22 -9.30 6.49 4.74
C PRO A 22 -8.64 6.85 6.07
N GLU A 23 -8.25 5.84 6.85
CA GLU A 23 -7.63 5.99 8.16
C GLU A 23 -6.67 4.83 8.42
N THR A 24 -5.42 5.15 8.70
CA THR A 24 -4.39 4.24 9.21
C THR A 24 -4.50 4.08 10.73
N PHE A 25 -3.69 3.22 11.34
CA PHE A 25 -3.59 3.06 12.79
C PHE A 25 -3.19 4.35 13.51
N ASP A 26 -2.52 5.26 12.79
CA ASP A 26 -2.14 6.60 13.28
C ASP A 26 -3.19 7.67 12.97
N GLY A 27 -4.39 7.29 12.51
CA GLY A 27 -5.53 8.21 12.30
C GLY A 27 -5.47 9.06 11.03
N ASN A 28 -4.53 8.81 10.11
CA ASN A 28 -4.36 9.59 8.89
C ASN A 28 -4.77 8.77 7.65
N PRO A 29 -5.23 9.39 6.55
CA PRO A 29 -5.38 8.67 5.30
C PRO A 29 -4.03 8.09 4.86
N GLY A 30 -4.04 6.97 4.16
CA GLY A 30 -2.79 6.30 3.81
C GLY A 30 -2.93 5.06 2.95
N LEU A 31 -1.82 4.32 2.87
CA LEU A 31 -1.74 3.05 2.17
C LEU A 31 -1.51 1.93 3.16
N ARG A 32 -2.26 0.84 3.00
CA ARG A 32 -1.99 -0.43 3.66
C ARG A 32 -1.40 -1.40 2.65
N ILE A 33 -0.23 -1.95 2.94
CA ILE A 33 0.50 -2.87 2.07
C ILE A 33 0.51 -4.25 2.72
N GLN A 34 -0.09 -5.24 2.08
CA GLN A 34 -0.26 -6.60 2.61
C GLN A 34 0.12 -7.64 1.56
N ALA A 35 0.70 -8.76 2.00
CA ALA A 35 0.89 -9.92 1.13
C ALA A 35 -0.28 -10.91 1.29
N TYR A 36 -0.60 -11.65 0.22
CA TYR A 36 -1.53 -12.77 0.27
C TYR A 36 -0.91 -14.02 0.92
N LYS A 37 -1.75 -14.81 1.58
CA LYS A 37 -1.43 -16.10 2.20
C LYS A 37 -1.74 -17.23 1.22
N GLY A 38 -0.71 -17.76 0.57
CA GLY A 38 -0.83 -18.92 -0.31
C GLY A 38 -1.75 -18.66 -1.51
N GLN A 39 -2.56 -19.65 -1.89
CA GLN A 39 -3.42 -19.60 -3.09
C GLN A 39 -4.83 -19.02 -2.84
N GLY A 40 -5.03 -18.24 -1.77
CA GLY A 40 -6.34 -17.69 -1.40
C GLY A 40 -6.34 -16.18 -1.18
N ASN A 41 -7.52 -15.63 -0.87
CA ASN A 41 -7.72 -14.20 -0.62
C ASN A 41 -7.38 -13.76 0.81
N ALA A 42 -6.81 -14.65 1.62
CA ALA A 42 -6.40 -14.31 2.98
C ALA A 42 -5.14 -13.46 2.95
N LEU A 43 -5.07 -12.41 3.76
CA LEU A 43 -3.93 -11.49 3.81
C LEU A 43 -3.13 -11.67 5.12
N PHE A 44 -1.81 -11.46 5.04
CA PHE A 44 -0.98 -11.25 6.23
C PHE A 44 -1.27 -9.87 6.85
N PRO A 45 -0.98 -9.67 8.15
CA PRO A 45 -0.81 -8.33 8.69
C PRO A 45 0.19 -7.57 7.83
N GLY A 46 -0.18 -6.34 7.46
CA GLY A 46 0.61 -5.48 6.59
C GLY A 46 1.20 -4.30 7.32
N ALA A 47 1.98 -3.52 6.60
CA ALA A 47 2.39 -2.20 7.02
C ALA A 47 1.33 -1.18 6.60
N GLU A 48 1.18 -0.13 7.39
CA GLU A 48 0.44 1.05 7.01
C GLU A 48 1.37 2.25 6.94
N ILE A 49 1.22 3.03 5.88
CA ILE A 49 2.02 4.22 5.61
C ILE A 49 1.05 5.40 5.56
N PRO A 50 1.12 6.31 6.53
CA PRO A 50 0.38 7.57 6.48
C PRO A 50 0.75 8.37 5.23
N ILE A 51 -0.25 8.80 4.47
CA ILE A 51 -0.10 9.67 3.31
C ILE A 51 -1.14 10.79 3.44
N PRO A 52 -0.81 11.85 4.19
CA PRO A 52 -1.77 12.91 4.53
C PRO A 52 -2.22 13.72 3.32
N ASP A 53 -1.39 13.79 2.27
CA ASP A 53 -1.67 14.54 1.05
C ASP A 53 -1.02 13.92 -0.19
N LYS A 54 -1.40 14.44 -1.36
CA LYS A 54 -0.89 13.98 -2.65
C LYS A 54 0.61 14.23 -2.81
N SER A 55 1.17 15.32 -2.24
CA SER A 55 2.59 15.65 -2.39
C SER A 55 3.45 14.58 -1.73
N THR A 56 3.08 14.19 -0.51
CA THR A 56 3.73 13.13 0.26
C THR A 56 3.70 11.81 -0.50
N ALA A 57 2.59 11.50 -1.19
CA ALA A 57 2.49 10.30 -2.02
C ALA A 57 3.54 10.29 -3.15
N PHE A 58 3.68 11.40 -3.87
CA PHE A 58 4.64 11.51 -4.97
C PHE A 58 6.09 11.47 -4.48
N ASP A 59 6.39 12.13 -3.35
CA ASP A 59 7.72 12.11 -2.75
C ASP A 59 8.11 10.71 -2.27
N LEU A 60 7.17 9.95 -1.71
CA LEU A 60 7.37 8.55 -1.34
C LEU A 60 7.72 7.69 -2.57
N LEU A 61 6.92 7.76 -3.64
CA LEU A 61 7.17 7.00 -4.87
C LEU A 61 8.52 7.34 -5.50
N LYS A 62 8.87 8.63 -5.54
CA LYS A 62 10.17 9.09 -6.04
C LYS A 62 11.32 8.56 -5.19
N THR A 63 11.15 8.52 -3.88
CA THR A 63 12.16 8.02 -2.94
C THR A 63 12.34 6.51 -3.09
N ILE A 64 11.24 5.76 -3.24
CA ILE A 64 11.28 4.32 -3.53
C ILE A 64 12.02 4.05 -4.85
N SER A 65 11.69 4.76 -5.93
CA SER A 65 12.38 4.62 -7.23
C SER A 65 13.89 4.82 -7.09
N LYS A 66 14.31 5.91 -6.44
CA LYS A 66 15.72 6.20 -6.19
C LYS A 66 16.41 5.09 -5.37
N ALA A 67 15.72 4.54 -4.38
CA ALA A 67 16.26 3.47 -3.55
C ALA A 67 16.47 2.19 -4.36
N LEU A 68 15.55 1.84 -5.25
CA LEU A 68 15.69 0.68 -6.14
C LEU A 68 16.86 0.87 -7.11
N GLU A 69 16.92 2.03 -7.78
CA GLU A 69 18.02 2.39 -8.69
C GLU A 69 19.39 2.33 -8.00
N ALA A 70 19.50 2.90 -6.79
CA ALA A 70 20.74 2.91 -6.02
C ALA A 70 21.21 1.52 -5.58
N ASN A 71 20.30 0.53 -5.55
CA ASN A 71 20.58 -0.85 -5.16
C ASN A 71 20.56 -1.83 -6.35
N GLY A 72 20.36 -1.36 -7.58
CA GLY A 72 20.37 -2.19 -8.79
C GLY A 72 19.20 -3.17 -8.89
N LEU A 73 18.04 -2.79 -8.35
CA LEU A 73 16.77 -3.54 -8.42
C LEU A 73 15.87 -3.04 -9.55
#